data_AF-A0A1A8KQC7-F1
#
_entry.id   AF-A0A1A8KQC7-F1
#
_cell.length_a   1.000
_cell.length_b   1.000
_cell.length_c   1.000
_cell.angle_alpha   90.00
_cell.angle_beta   90.00
_cell.angle_gamma   90.00
#
_symmetry.space_group_name_H-M   'P 1'
#
loop_
_entity.id
_entity.type
_entity.pdbx_description
1 polymer ?
#
loop_
_entity_poly.entity_id
_entity_poly.type
_entity_poly.pdbx_seq_one_letter_code
_entity_poly.pdbx_strand_id
1 'polypeptide(L)' 'IFPLKYQLLYQWENRGTPKSVNLGPFESTKVELKGLMPGRAYRFQVCAKEMLDLGHCSDWSSPVHITISKIKP' A
#
# COMPACT_ATOMS: atom_id res chain seq x y z
N ILE A 1 13.86 15.54 13.96
CA ILE A 1 13.09 14.44 13.33
C ILE A 1 12.33 15.06 12.16
N PHE A 2 12.50 14.51 10.95
CA PHE A 2 11.76 14.96 9.77
C PHE A 2 10.42 14.22 9.69
N PRO A 3 9.30 14.89 9.39
CA PRO A 3 8.03 14.22 9.17
C PRO A 3 8.14 13.32 7.94
N LEU A 4 7.60 12.11 8.06
CA LEU A 4 7.56 11.13 6.99
C LEU A 4 6.14 10.99 6.48
N LYS A 5 6.03 10.67 5.20
CA LYS A 5 4.82 10.09 4.62
C LYS A 5 5.15 8.72 4.08
N TYR A 6 4.10 7.95 3.78
CA TYR A 6 4.25 6.58 3.32
C TYR A 6 3.49 6.37 2.03
N GLN A 7 4.06 5.55 1.16
CA GLN A 7 3.42 5.09 -0.05
C GLN A 7 3.17 3.59 0.06
N LEU A 8 1.96 3.16 -0.27
CA LEU A 8 1.56 1.75 -0.36
C LEU A 8 1.59 1.33 -1.82
N LEU A 9 2.31 0.25 -2.11
CA LEU A 9 2.28 -0.46 -3.38
C LEU A 9 1.48 -1.74 -3.19
N TYR A 10 0.55 -2.02 -4.10
CA TYR A 10 -0.24 -3.25 -4.08
C TYR A 10 -0.48 -3.78 -5.48
N GLN A 11 -0.48 -5.11 -5.60
CA GLN A 11 -0.71 -5.81 -6.86
C GLN A 11 -1.46 -7.11 -6.64
N TRP A 12 -2.27 -7.50 -7.61
CA TRP A 12 -2.85 -8.84 -7.62
C TRP A 12 -1.76 -9.85 -8.02
N GLU A 13 -1.52 -10.84 -7.16
CA GLU A 13 -0.39 -11.77 -7.28
C GLU A 13 -0.28 -12.46 -8.63
N ASN A 14 -1.41 -12.94 -9.15
CA ASN A 14 -1.41 -13.82 -10.31
C ASN A 14 -1.51 -13.06 -11.63
N ARG A 15 -1.97 -11.80 -11.61
CA ARG A 15 -2.15 -10.93 -12.78
C ARG A 15 -2.29 -9.48 -12.34
N GLY A 16 -1.60 -8.54 -12.98
CA GLY A 16 -1.98 -7.13 -12.95
C GLY A 16 -0.83 -6.16 -12.81
N THR A 17 -1.11 -4.90 -13.16
CA THR A 17 -0.18 -3.79 -13.00
C THR A 17 -0.12 -3.38 -11.52
N PRO A 18 1.08 -3.18 -10.95
CA PRO A 18 1.21 -2.62 -9.62
C PRO A 18 0.51 -1.27 -9.51
N LYS A 19 -0.24 -1.07 -8.43
CA LYS A 19 -0.92 0.18 -8.10
C LYS A 19 -0.32 0.78 -6.85
N SER A 20 -0.24 2.09 -6.77
CA SER A 20 0.25 2.78 -5.58
C SER A 20 -0.70 3.85 -5.06
N VAL A 21 -0.79 4.00 -3.74
CA VAL A 21 -1.49 5.11 -3.09
C VAL A 21 -0.62 5.72 -2.00
N ASN A 22 -0.75 7.02 -1.78
CA ASN A 22 -0.22 7.63 -0.57
C ASN A 22 -1.10 7.26 0.62
N LEU A 23 -0.49 6.99 1.77
CA LEU A 23 -1.24 6.84 3.01
C LEU A 23 -1.89 8.19 3.40
N GLY A 24 -2.98 8.11 4.18
CA GLY A 24 -3.75 9.27 4.64
C GLY A 24 -2.91 10.29 5.40
N PRO A 25 -3.47 11.46 5.80
CA PRO A 25 -2.71 12.68 6.09
C PRO A 25 -1.49 12.40 6.96
N PHE A 26 -0.33 12.98 6.64
CA PHE A 26 1.04 12.69 7.13
C PHE A 26 1.25 11.91 8.45
N GLU A 27 0.45 12.14 9.48
CA GLU A 27 0.47 11.41 10.75
C GLU A 27 -0.13 9.98 10.66
N SER A 28 -0.92 9.68 9.64
CA SER A 28 -1.65 8.44 9.49
C SER A 28 -0.77 7.35 8.89
N THR A 29 -0.67 6.26 9.64
CA THR A 29 -0.02 5.02 9.21
C THR A 29 -1.00 4.03 8.58
N LYS A 30 -2.19 4.50 8.18
CA LYS A 30 -3.28 3.67 7.68
C LYS A 30 -3.93 4.28 6.43
N VAL A 31 -4.42 3.40 5.56
CA VAL A 31 -5.24 3.73 4.39
C VAL A 31 -6.29 2.66 4.18
N GLU A 32 -7.49 3.07 3.78
CA GLU A 32 -8.57 2.16 3.40
C GLU A 32 -8.56 1.99 1.88
N LEU A 33 -8.33 0.76 1.42
CA LEU A 33 -8.35 0.44 -0.01
C LEU A 33 -9.74 -0.04 -0.44
N LYS A 34 -10.34 0.66 -1.40
CA LYS A 34 -11.64 0.31 -2.00
C LYS A 34 -11.44 -0.37 -3.36
N GLY A 35 -12.41 -1.20 -3.75
CA GLY A 35 -12.42 -1.85 -5.07
C GLY A 35 -11.45 -3.02 -5.23
N LEU A 36 -10.93 -3.58 -4.13
CA LEU A 36 -10.23 -4.85 -4.18
C LEU A 36 -11.24 -5.98 -4.43
N MET A 37 -10.91 -6.90 -5.33
CA MET A 37 -11.85 -7.94 -5.73
C MET A 37 -11.87 -9.08 -4.70
N PRO A 38 -13.04 -9.46 -4.17
CA PRO A 38 -13.16 -10.56 -3.23
C PRO A 38 -12.67 -11.90 -3.81
N GLY A 39 -12.06 -12.72 -2.97
CA GLY A 39 -11.47 -14.01 -3.32
C GLY A 39 -10.13 -13.93 -4.05
N ARG A 40 -9.52 -12.76 -4.17
CA ARG A 40 -8.20 -12.58 -4.78
C ARG A 40 -7.12 -12.30 -3.74
N ALA A 41 -5.94 -12.87 -3.97
CA ALA A 41 -4.73 -12.62 -3.18
C ALA A 41 -3.96 -11.41 -3.72
N TYR A 42 -3.61 -10.49 -2.84
CA TYR A 42 -2.86 -9.29 -3.17
C TYR A 42 -1.56 -9.25 -2.35
N ARG A 43 -0.49 -8.80 -3.01
CA ARG A 43 0.77 -8.45 -2.37
C ARG A 43 0.78 -6.96 -2.07
N PHE A 44 1.14 -6.60 -0.83
CA PHE A 44 1.24 -5.24 -0.33
C PHE A 44 2.65 -4.94 0.16
N GLN A 45 3.14 -3.74 -0.12
CA GLN A 45 4.42 -3.22 0.38
C GLN A 45 4.29 -1.75 0.68
N VAL A 46 5.08 -1.27 1.65
CA VAL A 46 5.14 0.16 1.99
C VAL A 46 6.56 0.68 1.87
N CYS A 47 6.71 1.93 1.49
CA CYS A 47 7.98 2.65 1.58
C CYS A 47 7.74 4.00 2.27
N ALA A 48 8.78 4.50 2.95
CA ALA A 48 8.77 5.78 3.62
C ALA A 48 9.39 6.84 2.70
N LYS A 49 8.84 8.04 2.73
CA LYS A 49 9.37 9.19 1.99
C LYS A 49 9.33 10.44 2.85
N GLU A 50 10.24 11.36 2.56
CA GLU A 50 10.18 12.71 3.12
C GLU A 50 8.86 13.40 2.71
N MET A 51 8.28 14.15 3.64
CA MET A 51 6.94 14.73 3.53
C MET A 51 6.77 15.66 2.31
N LEU A 52 7.77 16.50 2.04
CA LEU A 52 7.81 17.45 0.93
C LEU A 52 8.26 16.82 -0.40
N ASP A 53 8.27 15.48 -0.49
CA ASP A 53 8.76 14.73 -1.66
C ASP A 53 10.23 14.97 -2.00
N LEU A 54 11.03 15.44 -1.05
CA LEU A 54 12.45 15.65 -1.26
C LEU A 54 13.19 14.30 -1.24
N GLY A 55 13.68 13.89 -2.41
CA GLY A 55 14.40 12.63 -2.60
C GLY A 55 13.51 11.45 -3.00
N HIS A 56 14.01 10.25 -2.76
CA HIS A 56 13.39 9.00 -3.19
C HIS A 56 12.69 8.29 -2.02
N CYS A 57 11.79 7.35 -2.36
CA CYS A 57 11.28 6.45 -1.34
C CYS A 57 12.42 5.59 -0.79
N SER A 58 12.29 5.17 0.47
CA SER A 58 13.12 4.11 1.02
C SER A 58 12.98 2.81 0.21
N ASP A 59 13.81 1.82 0.54
CA ASP A 59 13.53 0.46 0.14
C ASP A 59 12.11 0.06 0.57
N TRP A 60 11.44 -0.72 -0.28
CA TRP A 60 10.13 -1.26 0.00
C TRP A 60 10.23 -2.29 1.13
N SER A 61 9.22 -2.31 2.01
CA SER A 61 9.07 -3.35 3.02
C SER A 61 9.01 -4.74 2.38
N SER A 62 9.28 -5.76 3.18
CA SER A 62 8.93 -7.14 2.84
C SER A 62 7.44 -7.23 2.44
N PRO A 63 7.11 -8.01 1.40
CA PRO A 63 5.74 -8.12 0.95
C PRO A 63 4.85 -8.87 1.93
N VAL A 64 3.63 -8.36 2.12
CA VAL A 64 2.56 -9.03 2.84
C VAL A 64 1.51 -9.51 1.85
N HIS A 65 1.07 -10.76 2.02
CA HIS A 65 0.15 -11.44 1.13
C HIS A 65 -1.21 -11.57 1.81
N ILE A 66 -2.27 -11.01 1.23
CA ILE A 66 -3.61 -10.99 1.82
C ILE A 66 -4.64 -11.41 0.79
N THR A 67 -5.44 -12.42 1.13
CA THR A 67 -6.62 -12.81 0.37
C THR A 67 -7.83 -12.02 0.84
N ILE A 68 -8.44 -11.25 -0.06
CA ILE A 68 -9.62 -10.45 0.27
C ILE A 68 -10.82 -11.38 0.47
N SER A 69 -11.39 -11.36 1.67
CA SER A 69 -12.51 -12.23 2.01
C SER A 69 -13.72 -11.97 1.10
N LYS A 70 -14.38 -13.05 0.67
CA LYS A 70 -15.73 -12.97 0.11
C LYS A 70 -16.66 -12.68 1.28
N ILE A 71 -17.25 -11.48 1.32
CA ILE A 71 -18.35 -11.21 2.22
C ILE A 71 -19.46 -12.20 1.81
N LYS A 72 -19.83 -13.12 2.70
CA LYS A 72 -21.02 -13.94 2.47
C LYS A 72 -22.24 -13.01 2.57
N PRO A 73 -23.18 -13.08 1.62
CA PRO A 73 -24.45 -12.35 1.71
C PRO A 73 -25.26 -12.82 2.93
#